data_AF-A0A9W8YHA5-F1
#
_entry.id   AF-A0A9W8YHA5-F1
#
_cell.length_a   1.000
_cell.length_b   1.000
_cell.length_c   1.000
_cell.angle_alpha   90.00
_cell.angle_beta   90.00
_cell.angle_gamma   90.00
#
_symmetry.space_group_name_H-M   'P 1'
#
loop_
_entity.id
_entity.type
_entity.pdbx_description
1 polymer ?
#
loop_
_entity_poly.entity_id
_entity_poly.type
_entity_poly.pdbx_seq_one_letter_code
_entity_poly.pdbx_strand_id
1 'polypeptide(L)'
;MASTTLLDSLRTANLLPSKVIPETSFTPIFSLTITFPSISPSNGNFVRVSEVKQQPVISITSSSPSSPSSHSAQSFTFMLIDPDAPTPDDPKFGYWRHWVVTNIPFDSKSSAGEDADIIQRGRTLTPYLAPGPKDESGPHRYLFLLFKEPEGLKLEKSDVGGEEFVDRRSFRAEEFVKTHGLELVGVQWMRGVGDGWKEGKDEL
;
A
#
# COMPACT_ATOMS: atom_id res chain seq x y z
N MET A 1 14.19 14.93 5.40
CA MET A 1 14.32 15.09 3.94
C MET A 1 13.34 14.15 3.22
N ALA A 2 13.59 12.84 3.08
CA ALA A 2 12.68 11.93 2.37
C ALA A 2 11.30 11.70 3.05
N SER A 3 11.28 11.51 4.38
CA SER A 3 10.02 11.36 5.14
C SER A 3 9.13 12.61 5.04
N THR A 4 9.73 13.81 5.04
CA THR A 4 9.02 15.08 4.88
C THR A 4 8.32 15.15 3.52
N THR A 5 9.03 14.84 2.43
CA THR A 5 8.46 14.82 1.07
C THR A 5 7.29 13.85 0.94
N LEU A 6 7.40 12.64 1.53
CA LEU A 6 6.31 11.67 1.55
C LEU A 6 5.08 12.24 2.27
N LEU A 7 5.23 12.73 3.50
CA LEU A 7 4.12 13.25 4.30
C LEU A 7 3.45 14.46 3.62
N ASP A 8 4.22 15.36 3.03
CA ASP A 8 3.69 16.52 2.29
C ASP A 8 2.92 16.09 1.05
N SER A 9 3.40 15.07 0.32
CA SER A 9 2.67 14.51 -0.83
C SER A 9 1.33 13.90 -0.41
N LEU A 10 1.29 13.19 0.72
CA LEU A 10 0.07 12.58 1.24
C LEU A 10 -0.94 13.64 1.69
N ARG A 11 -0.49 14.72 2.36
CA ARG A 11 -1.36 15.84 2.74
C ARG A 11 -1.94 16.55 1.52
N THR A 12 -1.09 16.86 0.54
CA THR A 12 -1.50 17.51 -0.72
C THR A 12 -2.56 16.69 -1.46
N ALA A 13 -2.46 15.36 -1.37
CA ALA A 13 -3.39 14.43 -1.99
C ALA A 13 -4.61 14.06 -1.13
N ASN A 14 -4.82 14.70 0.03
CA ASN A 14 -5.88 14.38 0.99
C ASN A 14 -5.89 12.90 1.43
N LEU A 15 -4.70 12.32 1.61
CA LEU A 15 -4.49 10.96 2.11
C LEU A 15 -4.02 10.93 3.58
N LEU A 16 -3.60 12.09 4.10
CA LEU A 16 -3.13 12.28 5.48
C LEU A 16 -3.78 13.56 6.07
N PRO A 17 -4.62 13.45 7.13
CA PRO A 17 -5.12 12.20 7.72
C PRO A 17 -6.11 11.47 6.80
N SER A 18 -6.20 10.16 6.98
CA SER A 18 -7.28 9.33 6.46
C SER A 18 -7.63 8.22 7.46
N LYS A 19 -8.69 7.46 7.17
CA LYS A 19 -9.13 6.33 7.99
C LYS A 19 -8.07 5.24 8.18
N VAL A 20 -7.10 5.15 7.27
CA VAL A 20 -6.02 4.16 7.30
C VAL A 20 -4.64 4.78 7.56
N ILE A 21 -4.47 6.09 7.40
CA ILE A 21 -3.23 6.81 7.71
C ILE A 21 -3.53 7.92 8.73
N PRO A 22 -3.42 7.64 10.04
CA PRO A 22 -3.70 8.60 11.10
C PRO A 22 -2.58 9.65 11.24
N GLU A 23 -2.92 10.94 11.34
CA GLU A 23 -1.92 12.01 11.44
C GLU A 23 -1.13 11.99 12.76
N THR A 24 -1.78 11.70 13.88
CA THR A 24 -1.16 11.83 15.22
C THR A 24 -0.29 10.64 15.61
N SER A 25 -0.44 9.49 14.95
CA SER A 25 0.27 8.25 15.33
C SER A 25 1.14 7.68 14.21
N PHE A 26 1.13 8.25 13.01
CA PHE A 26 1.97 7.76 11.92
C PHE A 26 3.30 8.50 11.85
N THR A 27 4.38 7.79 12.16
CA THR A 27 5.76 8.19 11.85
C THR A 27 6.38 7.10 10.98
N PRO A 28 6.75 7.38 9.72
CA PRO A 28 7.38 6.38 8.85
C PRO A 28 8.68 5.83 9.45
N ILE A 29 8.75 4.51 9.65
CA ILE A 29 9.94 3.79 10.10
C ILE A 29 10.63 3.11 8.92
N PHE A 30 9.85 2.71 7.92
CA PHE A 30 10.35 2.10 6.68
C PHE A 30 9.96 2.95 5.48
N SER A 31 10.93 3.16 4.60
CA SER A 31 10.69 3.62 3.23
C SER A 31 10.37 2.42 2.36
N LEU A 32 9.27 2.48 1.59
CA LEU A 32 8.93 1.47 0.59
C LEU A 32 9.39 1.96 -0.79
N THR A 33 10.06 1.07 -1.52
CA THR A 33 10.36 1.23 -2.94
C THR A 33 9.50 0.26 -3.74
N ILE A 34 8.74 0.79 -4.70
CA ILE A 34 7.83 0.03 -5.56
C ILE A 34 8.43 -0.04 -6.95
N THR A 35 8.83 -1.23 -7.39
CA THR A 35 9.51 -1.41 -8.68
C THR A 35 8.68 -2.28 -9.59
N PHE A 36 7.99 -1.66 -10.54
CA PHE A 36 7.39 -2.34 -11.69
C PHE A 36 8.45 -2.57 -12.77
N PRO A 37 8.21 -3.45 -13.77
CA PRO A 37 9.18 -3.73 -14.82
C PRO A 37 9.66 -2.50 -15.61
N SER A 38 8.80 -1.50 -15.79
CA SER A 38 9.09 -0.30 -16.59
C SER A 38 9.17 0.99 -15.78
N ILE A 39 8.77 0.99 -14.52
CA ILE A 39 8.63 2.21 -13.72
C ILE A 39 8.78 1.95 -12.22
N SER A 40 9.26 2.94 -11.48
CA SER A 40 9.33 2.89 -10.01
C SER A 40 8.68 4.15 -9.42
N PRO A 41 7.34 4.18 -9.33
CA PRO A 41 6.63 5.38 -8.91
C PRO A 41 6.85 5.67 -7.43
N SER A 42 6.87 6.95 -7.09
CA SER A 42 6.94 7.42 -5.72
C SER A 42 6.13 8.70 -5.52
N ASN A 43 5.67 8.92 -4.30
CA ASN A 43 5.06 10.15 -3.82
C ASN A 43 3.97 10.70 -4.76
N GLY A 44 3.13 9.81 -5.29
CA GLY A 44 2.02 10.19 -6.16
C GLY A 44 2.39 10.38 -7.63
N ASN A 45 3.51 9.84 -8.13
CA ASN A 45 3.75 9.81 -9.57
C ASN A 45 2.57 9.20 -10.34
N PHE A 46 2.29 9.75 -11.52
CA PHE A 46 1.32 9.18 -12.43
C PHE A 46 1.89 7.93 -13.10
N VAL A 47 1.06 6.89 -13.20
CA VAL A 47 1.36 5.64 -13.90
C VAL A 47 0.19 5.26 -14.79
N ARG A 48 0.50 4.69 -15.95
CA ARG A 48 -0.49 4.11 -16.85
C ARG A 48 -0.81 2.69 -16.42
N VAL A 49 -2.06 2.26 -16.58
CA VAL A 49 -2.47 0.88 -16.26
C VAL A 49 -1.60 -0.16 -16.97
N SER A 50 -1.12 0.11 -18.18
CA SER A 50 -0.20 -0.77 -18.91
C SER A 50 1.17 -0.95 -18.23
N GLU A 51 1.69 0.07 -17.56
CA GLU A 51 3.00 0.05 -16.88
C GLU A 51 2.97 -0.76 -15.58
N VAL A 52 1.78 -0.92 -14.99
CA VAL A 52 1.56 -1.56 -13.69
C VAL A 52 0.75 -2.86 -13.78
N LYS A 53 0.66 -3.47 -14.97
CA LYS A 53 -0.05 -4.76 -15.15
C LYS A 53 0.59 -5.90 -14.37
N GLN A 54 1.92 -5.92 -14.31
CA GLN A 54 2.66 -6.95 -13.61
C GLN A 54 2.81 -6.59 -12.13
N GLN A 55 2.83 -7.60 -11.26
CA GLN A 55 3.09 -7.41 -9.84
C GLN A 55 4.47 -6.73 -9.66
N PRO A 56 4.57 -5.65 -8.85
CA PRO A 56 5.84 -5.01 -8.59
C PRO A 56 6.68 -5.81 -7.58
N VAL A 57 7.98 -5.57 -7.61
CA VAL A 57 8.89 -5.90 -6.50
C VAL A 57 8.74 -4.83 -5.42
N ILE A 58 8.60 -5.25 -4.17
CA ILE A 58 8.54 -4.35 -3.02
C ILE A 58 9.81 -4.51 -2.19
N SER A 59 10.57 -3.43 -2.05
CA SER A 59 11.74 -3.38 -1.17
C SER A 59 11.52 -2.38 -0.05
N ILE A 60 12.15 -2.63 1.10
CA ILE A 60 12.08 -1.71 2.25
C ILE A 60 13.46 -1.31 2.72
N THR A 61 13.56 -0.09 3.23
CA THR A 61 14.76 0.40 3.91
C THR A 61 14.37 1.03 5.24
N SER A 62 15.05 0.65 6.32
CA SER A 62 14.84 1.28 7.63
C SER A 62 15.34 2.72 7.59
N SER A 63 14.49 3.67 7.95
CA SER A 63 14.87 5.08 8.10
C SER A 63 15.31 5.43 9.52
N SER A 64 15.32 4.47 10.46
CA SER A 64 15.72 4.68 11.84
C SER A 64 16.99 3.91 12.22
N PRO A 65 18.00 4.57 12.82
CA PRO A 65 19.19 3.90 13.37
C PRO A 65 18.87 3.09 14.65
N SER A 66 17.72 3.33 15.29
CA SER A 66 17.21 2.52 16.38
C SER A 66 16.25 1.46 15.83
N SER A 67 16.78 0.50 15.07
CA SER A 67 16.03 -0.74 14.79
C SER A 67 15.56 -1.33 16.11
N PRO A 68 14.29 -1.79 16.21
CA PRO A 68 13.83 -2.47 17.41
C PRO A 68 14.78 -3.61 17.74
N SER A 69 15.20 -3.68 19.00
CA SER A 69 16.11 -4.71 19.48
C SER A 69 15.59 -6.10 19.13
N SER A 70 16.46 -6.89 18.51
CA SER A 70 16.42 -8.29 18.04
C SER A 70 15.75 -9.37 18.94
N HIS A 71 14.92 -9.03 19.92
CA HIS A 71 14.43 -9.99 20.92
C HIS A 71 13.08 -10.63 20.60
N SER A 72 12.37 -10.19 19.55
CA SER A 72 11.16 -10.84 19.05
C SER A 72 11.19 -10.92 17.53
N ALA A 73 10.83 -12.07 16.96
CA ALA A 73 10.64 -12.20 15.51
C ALA A 73 9.52 -11.24 15.09
N GLN A 74 9.88 -10.19 14.34
CA GLN A 74 8.91 -9.21 13.86
C GLN A 74 8.38 -9.66 12.51
N SER A 75 7.05 -9.65 12.36
CA SER A 75 6.38 -9.87 11.08
C SER A 75 5.62 -8.62 10.62
N PHE A 76 5.37 -8.54 9.31
CA PHE A 76 4.62 -7.46 8.69
C PHE A 76 3.47 -7.97 7.83
N THR A 77 2.41 -7.15 7.75
CA THR A 77 1.36 -7.23 6.73
C THR A 77 1.54 -6.08 5.74
N PHE A 78 1.57 -6.40 4.46
CA PHE A 78 1.54 -5.46 3.35
C PHE A 78 0.13 -5.41 2.74
N MET A 79 -0.33 -4.20 2.40
CA MET A 79 -1.59 -3.97 1.68
C MET A 79 -1.41 -3.00 0.51
N LEU A 80 -2.04 -3.33 -0.62
CA LEU A 80 -2.32 -2.39 -1.71
C LEU A 80 -3.82 -2.13 -1.77
N ILE A 81 -4.23 -0.88 -1.58
CA ILE A 81 -5.63 -0.47 -1.59
C ILE A 81 -5.87 0.80 -2.42
N ASP A 82 -7.11 0.96 -2.90
CA ASP A 82 -7.57 2.09 -3.69
C ASP A 82 -8.79 2.76 -3.01
N PRO A 83 -8.64 3.96 -2.41
CA PRO A 83 -9.74 4.68 -1.78
C PRO A 83 -10.72 5.28 -2.78
N ASP A 84 -10.39 5.28 -4.07
CA ASP A 84 -11.10 6.03 -5.11
C ASP A 84 -12.02 5.13 -5.96
N ALA A 85 -12.16 3.85 -5.64
CA ALA A 85 -13.00 2.96 -6.43
C ALA A 85 -14.52 3.23 -6.21
N PRO A 86 -15.36 3.15 -7.25
CA PRO A 86 -15.02 2.90 -8.66
C PRO A 86 -14.46 4.13 -9.40
N THR A 87 -14.69 5.35 -8.90
CA THR A 87 -14.14 6.61 -9.43
C THR A 87 -13.90 7.59 -8.28
N PRO A 88 -12.86 8.46 -8.33
CA PRO A 88 -12.57 9.41 -7.26
C PRO A 88 -13.74 10.31 -6.86
N ASP A 89 -14.62 10.63 -7.82
CA ASP A 89 -15.80 11.51 -7.61
C ASP A 89 -16.99 10.81 -6.94
N ASP A 90 -17.06 9.47 -7.00
CA ASP A 90 -18.09 8.64 -6.35
C ASP A 90 -17.43 7.37 -5.77
N PRO A 91 -16.60 7.48 -4.72
CA PRO A 91 -15.74 6.39 -4.24
C PRO A 91 -16.49 5.40 -3.34
N LYS A 92 -17.67 4.95 -3.77
CA LYS A 92 -18.56 4.07 -2.97
C LYS A 92 -17.98 2.67 -2.65
N PHE A 93 -16.91 2.26 -3.32
CA PHE A 93 -16.20 1.00 -3.09
C PHE A 93 -14.79 1.22 -2.51
N GLY A 94 -14.42 2.45 -2.15
CA GLY A 94 -13.20 2.73 -1.40
C GLY A 94 -13.32 2.13 0.01
N TYR A 95 -12.37 1.33 0.50
CA TYR A 95 -11.04 1.02 -0.01
C TYR A 95 -11.00 -0.31 -0.78
N TRP A 96 -10.87 -0.28 -2.10
CA TRP A 96 -10.78 -1.50 -2.90
C TRP A 96 -9.48 -2.24 -2.63
N ARG A 97 -9.57 -3.54 -2.33
CA ARG A 97 -8.44 -4.38 -1.98
C ARG A 97 -7.76 -4.99 -3.22
N HIS A 98 -6.57 -4.49 -3.55
CA HIS A 98 -5.78 -4.97 -4.68
C HIS A 98 -4.81 -6.10 -4.30
N TRP A 99 -4.17 -6.02 -3.13
CA TRP A 99 -3.17 -7.00 -2.70
C TRP A 99 -3.07 -7.04 -1.17
N VAL A 100 -3.00 -8.23 -0.57
CA VAL A 100 -2.71 -8.41 0.86
C VAL A 100 -1.75 -9.58 1.05
N VAL A 101 -0.63 -9.33 1.71
CA VAL A 101 0.35 -10.35 2.12
C VAL A 101 0.66 -10.16 3.60
N THR A 102 0.53 -11.23 4.38
CA THR A 102 0.75 -11.23 5.85
C THR A 102 1.99 -12.04 6.20
N ASN A 103 2.41 -12.00 7.46
CA ASN A 103 3.47 -12.82 8.01
C ASN A 103 4.77 -12.71 7.20
N ILE A 104 5.08 -11.50 6.73
CA ILE A 104 6.34 -11.18 6.08
C ILE A 104 7.38 -11.04 7.19
N PRO A 105 8.38 -11.95 7.30
CA PRO A 105 9.34 -11.86 8.39
C PRO A 105 10.25 -10.63 8.20
N PHE A 106 10.75 -10.08 9.28
CA PHE A 106 11.80 -9.06 9.26
C PHE A 106 13.07 -9.61 9.86
N ASP A 107 14.17 -9.56 9.11
CA ASP A 107 15.49 -9.86 9.65
C ASP A 107 16.31 -8.57 9.70
N SER A 108 16.53 -8.05 10.91
CA SER A 108 17.37 -6.87 11.13
C SER A 108 18.85 -7.12 10.80
N LYS A 109 19.26 -8.36 10.48
CA LYS A 109 20.61 -8.71 10.03
C LYS A 109 20.72 -8.79 8.50
N SER A 110 19.61 -8.91 7.76
CA SER A 110 19.60 -8.78 6.29
C SER A 110 19.61 -7.31 5.85
N SER A 111 19.26 -6.38 6.74
CA SER A 111 19.18 -4.94 6.51
C SER A 111 20.51 -4.21 6.25
N ALA A 112 21.59 -4.93 5.95
CA ALA A 112 22.80 -4.36 5.35
C ALA A 112 22.71 -4.26 3.81
N GLY A 113 21.66 -4.84 3.21
CA GLY A 113 21.27 -4.66 1.82
C GLY A 113 19.77 -4.36 1.71
N GLU A 114 19.35 -3.81 0.58
CA GLU A 114 17.93 -3.79 0.21
C GLU A 114 17.38 -5.21 0.28
N ASP A 115 16.40 -5.47 1.14
CA ASP A 115 15.66 -6.73 1.09
C ASP A 115 14.92 -6.74 -0.25
N ALA A 116 15.48 -7.45 -1.23
CA ALA A 116 14.89 -7.61 -2.54
C ALA A 116 13.60 -8.44 -2.43
N ASP A 117 12.49 -7.82 -2.81
CA ASP A 117 11.13 -8.39 -2.80
C ASP A 117 10.70 -9.04 -1.48
N ILE A 118 10.38 -8.21 -0.48
CA ILE A 118 9.89 -8.67 0.83
C ILE A 118 8.64 -9.55 0.74
N ILE A 119 7.85 -9.40 -0.32
CA ILE A 119 6.55 -10.03 -0.44
C ILE A 119 6.66 -11.53 -0.67
N GLN A 120 7.74 -12.00 -1.31
CA GLN A 120 7.98 -13.43 -1.55
C GLN A 120 8.20 -14.22 -0.25
N ARG A 121 8.52 -13.53 0.84
CA ARG A 121 8.80 -14.13 2.16
C ARG A 121 7.55 -14.25 3.03
N GLY A 122 6.45 -13.61 2.62
CA GLY A 122 5.17 -13.63 3.33
C GLY A 122 4.17 -14.63 2.76
N ARG A 123 2.95 -14.58 3.30
CA ARG A 123 1.82 -15.39 2.90
C ARG A 123 0.76 -14.54 2.22
N THR A 124 0.49 -14.81 0.95
CA THR A 124 -0.51 -14.07 0.17
C THR A 124 -1.93 -14.45 0.58
N LEU A 125 -2.69 -13.50 1.11
CA LEU A 125 -4.11 -13.65 1.43
C LEU A 125 -5.01 -13.18 0.29
N THR A 126 -4.53 -12.20 -0.48
CA THR A 126 -5.23 -11.67 -1.66
C THR A 126 -4.18 -11.44 -2.73
N PRO A 127 -4.20 -12.15 -3.87
CA PRO A 127 -3.18 -11.95 -4.92
C PRO A 127 -3.29 -10.57 -5.55
N TYR A 128 -2.17 -10.07 -6.08
CA TYR A 128 -2.12 -8.79 -6.79
C TYR A 128 -3.18 -8.73 -7.91
N LEU A 129 -3.99 -7.68 -7.87
CA LEU A 129 -4.88 -7.29 -8.96
C LEU A 129 -4.41 -5.92 -9.45
N ALA A 130 -4.08 -5.81 -10.74
CA ALA A 130 -3.55 -4.57 -11.30
C ALA A 130 -4.55 -3.40 -11.16
N PRO A 131 -4.07 -2.16 -11.01
CA PRO A 131 -4.84 -0.96 -11.25
C PRO A 131 -5.62 -1.04 -12.57
N GLY A 132 -6.89 -0.62 -12.53
CA GLY A 132 -7.77 -0.63 -13.69
C GLY A 132 -8.70 0.57 -13.82
N PRO A 133 -8.28 1.81 -13.50
CA PRO A 133 -9.07 2.99 -13.84
C PRO A 133 -9.29 3.05 -15.34
N LYS A 134 -10.48 3.48 -15.73
CA LYS A 134 -10.83 3.68 -17.14
C LYS A 134 -10.27 5.02 -17.65
N ASP A 135 -10.18 5.18 -18.96
CA ASP A 135 -9.64 6.40 -19.59
C ASP A 135 -10.46 7.66 -19.27
N GLU A 136 -11.75 7.49 -19.02
CA GLU A 136 -12.70 8.53 -18.63
C GLU A 136 -12.73 8.81 -17.12
N SER A 137 -12.09 7.97 -16.29
CA SER A 137 -12.03 8.21 -14.85
C SER A 137 -10.94 9.21 -14.51
N GLY A 138 -11.17 10.01 -13.46
CA GLY A 138 -10.12 10.75 -12.80
C GLY A 138 -9.03 9.81 -12.23
N PRO A 139 -7.84 10.31 -11.90
CA PRO A 139 -6.73 9.51 -11.37
C PRO A 139 -7.06 8.84 -10.03
N HIS A 140 -6.81 7.53 -9.91
CA HIS A 140 -6.99 6.78 -8.67
C HIS A 140 -5.71 6.76 -7.84
N ARG A 141 -5.82 6.90 -6.52
CA ARG A 141 -4.71 6.91 -5.56
C ARG A 141 -4.46 5.51 -5.03
N TYR A 142 -3.40 4.85 -5.49
CA TYR A 142 -3.03 3.52 -5.00
C TYR A 142 -2.09 3.63 -3.80
N LEU A 143 -2.53 3.13 -2.64
CA LEU A 143 -1.79 3.15 -1.38
C LEU A 143 -1.10 1.81 -1.14
N PHE A 144 0.23 1.85 -1.03
CA PHE A 144 1.09 0.73 -0.61
C PHE A 144 1.40 0.93 0.86
N LEU A 145 0.90 0.05 1.72
CA LEU A 145 0.92 0.20 3.16
C LEU A 145 1.64 -0.98 3.79
N LEU A 146 2.58 -0.72 4.70
CA LEU A 146 3.27 -1.73 5.49
C LEU A 146 2.90 -1.57 6.96
N PHE A 147 2.40 -2.64 7.55
CA PHE A 147 1.97 -2.70 8.93
C PHE A 147 2.80 -3.70 9.70
N LYS A 148 3.24 -3.30 10.89
CA LYS A 148 3.80 -4.17 11.91
C LYS A 148 2.69 -5.01 12.51
N GLU A 149 2.89 -6.33 12.53
CA GLU A 149 1.96 -7.27 13.13
C GLU A 149 2.21 -7.36 14.65
N PRO A 150 1.15 -7.49 15.48
CA PRO A 150 1.30 -7.90 16.86
C PRO A 150 1.80 -9.35 16.93
N GLU A 151 2.44 -9.68 18.05
CA GLU A 151 3.01 -11.01 18.26
C GLU A 151 1.95 -12.11 18.15
N GLY A 152 2.26 -13.15 17.36
CA GLY A 152 1.39 -14.32 17.21
C GLY A 152 0.17 -14.13 16.30
N LEU A 153 0.04 -12.99 15.61
CA LEU A 153 -1.03 -12.79 14.63
C LEU A 153 -1.00 -13.87 13.54
N LYS A 154 -2.17 -14.43 13.23
CA LYS A 154 -2.36 -15.42 12.16
C LYS A 154 -3.59 -15.05 11.35
N LEU A 155 -3.37 -14.34 10.25
CA LEU A 155 -4.44 -13.95 9.34
C LEU A 155 -4.66 -15.01 8.27
N GLU A 156 -5.91 -15.34 7.98
CA GLU A 156 -6.41 -16.27 6.98
C GLU A 156 -7.13 -15.56 5.83
N LYS A 157 -7.36 -16.27 4.71
CA LYS A 157 -8.09 -15.70 3.56
C LYS A 157 -9.51 -15.24 3.93
N SER A 158 -10.12 -15.89 4.91
CA SER A 158 -11.43 -15.51 5.44
C SER A 158 -11.40 -14.15 6.14
N ASP A 159 -10.28 -13.76 6.76
CA ASP A 159 -10.18 -12.50 7.51
C ASP A 159 -10.19 -11.28 6.59
N VAL A 160 -9.71 -11.45 5.35
CA VAL A 160 -9.82 -10.41 4.33
C VAL A 160 -11.17 -10.44 3.60
N GLY A 161 -11.99 -11.47 3.81
CA GLY A 161 -13.33 -11.60 3.24
C GLY A 161 -13.47 -12.56 2.05
N GLY A 162 -12.42 -13.31 1.66
CA GLY A 162 -12.45 -14.21 0.49
C GLY A 162 -11.70 -13.68 -0.73
N GLU A 163 -11.77 -14.41 -1.85
CA GLU A 163 -11.02 -14.12 -3.09
C GLU A 163 -11.89 -13.52 -4.21
N GLU A 164 -13.21 -13.48 -4.05
CA GLU A 164 -14.12 -13.05 -5.10
C GLU A 164 -14.00 -11.55 -5.37
N PHE A 165 -14.38 -11.13 -6.57
CA PHE A 165 -14.34 -9.72 -6.97
C PHE A 165 -15.20 -8.83 -6.05
N VAL A 166 -16.34 -9.36 -5.60
CA VAL A 166 -17.25 -8.67 -4.67
C VAL A 166 -16.70 -8.53 -3.26
N ASP A 167 -15.76 -9.40 -2.88
CA ASP A 167 -15.11 -9.35 -1.55
C ASP A 167 -14.07 -8.24 -1.53
N ARG A 168 -13.36 -8.03 -2.65
CA ARG A 168 -12.36 -6.96 -2.79
C ARG A 168 -12.96 -5.56 -2.63
N ARG A 169 -14.15 -5.33 -3.17
CA ARG A 169 -14.86 -4.03 -3.11
C ARG A 169 -15.52 -3.75 -1.77
N SER A 170 -15.68 -4.77 -0.94
CA SER A 170 -16.34 -4.69 0.38
C SER A 170 -15.32 -4.63 1.53
N PHE A 171 -14.04 -4.46 1.20
CA PHE A 171 -12.95 -4.50 2.17
C PHE A 171 -12.92 -3.25 3.06
N ARG A 172 -13.13 -3.46 4.36
CA ARG A 172 -13.11 -2.40 5.37
C ARG A 172 -11.70 -2.25 5.95
N ALA A 173 -10.80 -1.63 5.19
CA ALA A 173 -9.38 -1.53 5.54
C ALA A 173 -9.13 -0.97 6.96
N GLU A 174 -9.84 0.09 7.37
CA GLU A 174 -9.74 0.66 8.72
C GLU A 174 -10.15 -0.33 9.82
N GLU A 175 -11.29 -1.01 9.62
CA GLU A 175 -11.81 -2.00 10.57
C GLU A 175 -10.86 -3.20 10.68
N PHE A 176 -10.29 -3.65 9.55
CA PHE A 176 -9.29 -4.71 9.51
C PHE A 176 -8.03 -4.33 10.30
N VAL A 177 -7.45 -3.15 10.02
CA VAL A 177 -6.27 -2.64 10.72
C VAL A 177 -6.51 -2.57 12.22
N LYS A 178 -7.65 -2.01 12.63
CA LYS A 178 -8.01 -1.87 14.04
C LYS A 178 -8.26 -3.21 14.73
N THR A 179 -9.00 -4.12 14.09
CA THR A 179 -9.37 -5.42 14.67
C THR A 179 -8.16 -6.31 14.90
N HIS A 180 -7.17 -6.24 14.01
CA HIS A 180 -5.97 -7.07 14.08
C HIS A 180 -4.78 -6.36 14.73
N GLY A 181 -4.97 -5.16 15.29
CA GLY A 181 -3.91 -4.43 16.00
C GLY A 181 -2.72 -4.07 15.13
N LEU A 182 -2.94 -3.82 13.84
CA LEU A 182 -1.89 -3.53 12.88
C LEU A 182 -1.38 -2.08 13.06
N GLU A 183 -0.07 -1.92 13.21
CA GLU A 183 0.57 -0.60 13.37
C GLU A 183 1.21 -0.16 12.05
N LEU A 184 0.79 0.98 11.49
CA LEU A 184 1.32 1.46 10.22
C LEU A 184 2.76 1.97 10.39
N VAL A 185 3.71 1.36 9.67
CA VAL A 185 5.15 1.65 9.79
C VAL A 185 5.79 2.12 8.48
N GLY A 186 5.09 2.02 7.36
CA GLY A 186 5.58 2.51 6.07
C GLY A 186 4.44 2.74 5.08
N VAL A 187 4.59 3.76 4.24
CA VAL A 187 3.64 4.11 3.18
C VAL A 187 4.41 4.49 1.93
N GLN A 188 3.90 4.09 0.77
CA GLN A 188 4.21 4.67 -0.52
C GLN A 188 2.92 4.75 -1.34
N TRP A 189 2.85 5.63 -2.33
CA TRP A 189 1.65 5.77 -3.15
C TRP A 189 1.93 6.29 -4.56
N MET A 190 0.99 6.02 -5.46
CA MET A 190 1.03 6.46 -6.85
C MET A 190 -0.38 6.85 -7.34
N ARG A 191 -0.46 7.53 -8.49
CA ARG A 191 -1.72 7.83 -9.18
C ARG A 191 -1.84 6.97 -10.43
N GLY A 192 -2.79 6.05 -10.47
CA GLY A 192 -3.07 5.27 -11.66
C GLY A 192 -4.10 5.96 -12.54
N VAL A 193 -3.85 5.95 -13.84
CA VAL A 193 -4.76 6.47 -14.87
C VAL A 193 -4.87 5.48 -16.03
N GLY A 194 -5.99 5.50 -16.74
CA GLY A 194 -6.14 4.76 -17.99
C GLY A 194 -5.05 5.12 -19.01
N ASP A 195 -4.72 4.21 -19.92
CA ASP A 195 -3.67 4.43 -20.92
C ASP A 195 -4.01 5.63 -21.84
N GLY A 196 -5.29 5.88 -22.11
CA GLY A 196 -5.80 6.99 -22.92
C GLY A 196 -6.15 8.26 -22.13
N TRP A 197 -5.97 8.27 -20.81
CA TRP A 197 -6.26 9.44 -19.97
C TRP A 197 -5.39 10.64 -20.38
N LYS A 198 -5.98 11.83 -20.38
CA LYS A 198 -5.32 13.09 -20.72
C LYS A 198 -5.53 14.07 -19.58
N GLU A 199 -4.45 14.69 -19.13
CA GLU A 199 -4.46 15.74 -18.12
C GLU A 199 -5.34 16.92 -18.60
N GLY A 200 -6.23 17.41 -17.72
CA GLY A 200 -7.13 18.54 -18.01
C GLY A 200 -8.51 18.21 -18.58
N LYS A 201 -8.95 16.94 -18.58
CA LYS A 201 -10.35 16.61 -18.93
C LYS A 201 -11.39 16.93 -17.85
N ASP A 202 -10.95 17.17 -16.62
CA ASP A 202 -11.82 17.45 -15.47
C ASP A 202 -12.09 18.96 -15.26
N GLU A 203 -11.73 19.82 -16.23
CA GLU A 203 -11.97 21.27 -16.21
C GLU A 203 -13.00 21.76 -17.27
N LEU A 204 -13.85 20.89 -17.81
CA LEU A 204 -14.91 21.27 -18.77
C LEU A 204 -16.33 20.98 -18.26
#